data_AF-A0A2V9CZY0-F1
#
_entry.id   AF-A0A2V9CZY0-F1
#
_cell.length_a   1.000
_cell.length_b   1.000
_cell.length_c   1.000
_cell.angle_alpha   90.00
_cell.angle_beta   90.00
_cell.angle_gamma   90.00
#
_symmetry.space_group_name_H-M   'P 1'
#
loop_
_entity.id
_entity.type
_entity.pdbx_description
1 polymer ?
#
loop_
_entity_poly.entity_id
_entity_poly.type
_entity_poly.pdbx_seq_one_letter_code
_entity_poly.pdbx_strand_id
1 'polypeptide(L)'
;MEMLRHLFSSGDFMPHGFCYLWNPGLVWLHLVSDTLIATSYLSIPVTLIYFVRKRRDLPFHWMFVCFGTFIVACGATHMMEIWNIWHADYWLAGAVKAVTAIASVPTAILLVQLVPNLTSALVGANCLVCQELSFYSVTMSWAHAKS
;
A
#
# COMPACT_ATOMS: atom_id res chain seq x y z
N MET A 1 6.27 28.72 -12.03
CA MET A 1 5.45 29.48 -11.05
C MET A 1 3.98 29.56 -11.47
N GLU A 2 3.63 29.59 -12.76
CA GLU A 2 2.23 29.57 -13.23
C GLU A 2 1.57 28.19 -13.16
N MET A 3 2.31 27.11 -13.40
CA MET A 3 1.75 25.75 -13.33
C MET A 3 1.28 25.35 -11.92
N LEU A 4 2.00 25.80 -10.88
CA LEU A 4 1.58 25.69 -9.48
C LEU A 4 0.33 26.51 -9.21
N ARG A 5 0.20 27.71 -9.80
CA ARG A 5 -1.00 28.54 -9.66
C ARG A 5 -2.22 27.88 -10.29
N HIS A 6 -2.08 27.21 -11.44
CA HIS A 6 -3.18 26.48 -12.07
C HIS A 6 -3.64 25.24 -11.28
N LEU A 7 -2.73 24.57 -10.57
CA LEU A 7 -3.06 23.47 -9.67
C LEU A 7 -3.82 23.94 -8.41
N PHE A 8 -3.54 25.16 -7.94
CA PHE A 8 -4.18 25.80 -6.79
C PHE A 8 -5.24 26.85 -7.17
N SER A 9 -5.63 26.92 -8.44
CA SER A 9 -6.62 27.89 -8.92
C SER A 9 -8.01 27.29 -8.83
N SER A 10 -8.75 27.67 -7.78
CA SER A 10 -10.15 27.33 -7.53
C SER A 10 -11.13 28.08 -8.46
N GLY A 11 -10.65 28.60 -9.60
CA GLY A 11 -11.44 29.42 -10.52
C GLY A 11 -12.52 28.58 -11.22
N ASP A 12 -13.78 28.97 -11.01
CA ASP A 12 -15.03 28.46 -11.61
C ASP A 12 -15.61 27.12 -11.13
N PHE A 13 -15.01 26.41 -10.18
CA PHE A 13 -15.58 25.15 -9.69
C PHE A 13 -16.36 25.29 -8.38
N MET A 14 -17.53 24.67 -8.32
CA MET A 14 -18.39 24.64 -7.13
C MET A 14 -17.84 23.63 -6.10
N PRO A 15 -17.61 24.00 -4.83
CA PRO A 15 -17.10 23.08 -3.81
C PRO A 15 -18.08 21.94 -3.51
N HIS A 16 -17.58 20.78 -3.07
CA HIS A 16 -18.40 19.59 -2.84
C HIS A 16 -19.55 19.82 -1.85
N GLY A 17 -19.41 20.77 -0.91
CA GLY A 17 -20.48 21.17 0.00
C GLY A 17 -21.78 21.62 -0.69
N PHE A 18 -21.68 22.30 -1.85
CA PHE A 18 -22.85 22.72 -2.63
C PHE A 18 -23.52 21.54 -3.34
N CYS A 19 -22.75 20.58 -3.86
CA CYS A 19 -23.30 19.36 -4.47
C CYS A 19 -23.95 18.44 -3.42
N TYR A 20 -23.48 18.47 -2.17
CA TYR A 20 -24.12 17.78 -1.05
C TYR A 20 -25.36 18.49 -0.50
N LEU A 21 -25.81 19.58 -1.13
CA LEU A 21 -26.91 20.43 -0.64
C LEU A 21 -26.71 20.90 0.81
N TRP A 22 -25.48 20.91 1.33
CA TRP A 22 -25.20 21.09 2.75
C TRP A 22 -26.00 20.15 3.67
N ASN A 23 -26.38 18.96 3.20
CA ASN A 23 -27.05 17.98 4.03
C ASN A 23 -26.07 17.51 5.12
N PRO A 24 -26.32 17.83 6.40
CA PRO A 24 -25.34 17.62 7.46
C PRO A 24 -25.04 16.13 7.66
N GLY A 25 -25.99 15.23 7.37
CA GLY A 25 -25.77 13.78 7.48
C GLY A 25 -24.78 13.25 6.45
N LEU A 26 -24.88 13.72 5.21
CA LEU A 26 -24.01 13.25 4.10
C LEU A 26 -22.59 13.81 4.23
N VAL A 27 -22.47 15.10 4.57
CA VAL A 27 -21.17 15.75 4.80
C VAL A 27 -20.45 15.10 5.98
N TRP A 28 -21.15 14.80 7.07
CA TRP A 28 -20.54 14.16 8.24
C TRP A 28 -20.11 12.72 7.94
N LEU A 29 -20.90 11.98 7.15
CA LEU A 29 -20.55 10.62 6.75
C LEU A 29 -19.27 10.58 5.92
N HIS A 30 -19.14 11.47 4.93
CA HIS A 30 -17.93 11.58 4.13
C HIS A 30 -16.73 12.05 4.98
N LEU A 31 -16.91 13.10 5.79
CA LEU A 31 -15.84 13.61 6.65
C LEU A 31 -15.31 12.55 7.62
N VAL A 32 -16.19 11.84 8.32
CA VAL A 32 -15.80 10.81 9.29
C VAL A 32 -15.17 9.61 8.57
N SER A 33 -15.72 9.20 7.44
CA SER A 33 -15.17 8.07 6.67
C SER A 33 -13.79 8.39 6.12
N ASP A 34 -13.62 9.55 5.47
CA ASP A 34 -12.35 9.95 4.87
C ASP A 34 -11.26 10.21 5.92
N THR A 35 -11.62 10.75 7.09
CA THR A 35 -10.67 10.92 8.20
C THR A 35 -10.23 9.59 8.80
N LEU A 36 -11.14 8.63 9.01
CA LEU A 36 -10.81 7.29 9.47
C LEU A 36 -9.91 6.55 8.48
N ILE A 37 -10.19 6.66 7.18
CA ILE A 37 -9.38 6.04 6.13
C ILE A 37 -7.99 6.69 6.08
N ALA A 38 -7.91 8.03 6.06
CA ALA A 38 -6.64 8.74 6.05
C ALA A 38 -5.76 8.37 7.26
N THR A 39 -6.34 8.29 8.45
CA THR A 39 -5.62 7.89 9.67
C THR A 39 -5.13 6.44 9.59
N SER A 40 -5.97 5.54 9.09
CA SER A 40 -5.61 4.13 8.88
C SER A 40 -4.46 4.01 7.87
N TYR A 41 -4.52 4.74 6.77
CA TYR A 41 -3.52 4.73 5.70
C TYR A 41 -2.22 5.43 6.10
N LEU A 42 -2.21 6.28 7.13
CA LEU A 42 -0.96 6.78 7.73
C LEU A 42 -0.37 5.80 8.77
N SER A 43 -1.21 5.06 9.48
CA SER A 43 -0.78 4.10 10.50
C SER A 43 -0.10 2.84 9.92
N ILE A 44 -0.61 2.31 8.80
CA ILE A 44 -0.04 1.14 8.10
C ILE A 44 1.43 1.34 7.71
N PRO A 45 1.82 2.40 6.96
CA PRO A 45 3.20 2.62 6.54
C PRO A 45 4.13 2.90 7.74
N VAL A 46 3.66 3.55 8.80
CA VAL A 46 4.44 3.73 10.05
C VAL A 46 4.80 2.37 10.66
N THR A 47 3.82 1.48 10.78
CA THR A 47 4.02 0.12 11.30
C THR A 47 4.97 -0.68 10.40
N LEU A 48 4.83 -0.53 9.08
CA LEU A 48 5.61 -1.24 8.08
C LEU A 48 7.07 -0.76 8.06
N ILE A 49 7.33 0.54 8.20
CA ILE A 49 8.68 1.11 8.38
C ILE A 49 9.32 0.61 9.68
N TYR A 50 8.56 0.58 10.77
CA TYR A 50 9.03 0.04 12.05
C TYR A 50 9.45 -1.43 11.91
N PHE A 51 8.64 -2.25 11.24
CA PHE A 51 8.92 -3.66 11.00
C PHE A 51 10.18 -3.87 10.14
N VAL A 52 10.30 -3.15 9.02
CA VAL A 52 11.48 -3.21 8.13
C VAL A 52 12.75 -2.77 8.86
N ARG A 53 12.68 -1.73 9.70
CA ARG A 53 13.84 -1.30 10.51
C ARG A 53 14.26 -2.37 11.52
N LYS A 54 13.32 -3.13 12.08
CA LYS A 54 13.60 -4.18 13.05
C LYS A 54 14.11 -5.47 12.41
N ARG A 55 13.64 -5.81 11.20
CA ARG A 55 14.00 -7.02 10.45
C ARG A 55 14.65 -6.63 9.11
N ARG A 56 15.97 -6.34 9.13
CA ARG A 56 16.77 -5.99 7.94
C ARG A 56 17.12 -7.17 7.01
N ASP A 57 16.68 -8.38 7.32
CA ASP A 57 16.94 -9.59 6.51
C ASP A 57 15.86 -9.87 5.45
N LEU A 58 15.09 -8.86 5.02
CA LEU A 58 14.03 -9.05 4.03
C LEU A 58 14.57 -8.88 2.60
N PRO A 59 14.58 -9.90 1.73
CA PRO A 59 15.11 -9.77 0.37
C PRO A 59 14.35 -8.77 -0.53
N PHE A 60 13.19 -8.25 -0.07
CA PHE A 60 12.29 -7.38 -0.85
C PHE A 60 12.05 -5.99 -0.24
N HIS A 61 13.04 -5.37 0.41
CA HIS A 61 12.92 -4.03 1.02
C HIS A 61 12.32 -2.95 0.09
N TRP A 62 12.65 -2.97 -1.21
CA TRP A 62 12.13 -2.00 -2.18
C TRP A 62 10.62 -2.09 -2.38
N MET A 63 10.04 -3.31 -2.36
CA MET A 63 8.60 -3.53 -2.48
C MET A 63 7.85 -2.89 -1.31
N PHE A 64 8.40 -2.99 -0.09
CA PHE A 64 7.81 -2.37 1.10
C PHE A 64 7.78 -0.84 1.00
N VAL A 65 8.79 -0.23 0.38
CA VAL A 65 8.82 1.22 0.12
C VAL A 65 7.80 1.61 -0.94
N CYS A 66 7.71 0.87 -2.06
CA CYS A 66 6.69 1.11 -3.09
C CYS A 66 5.27 0.98 -2.54
N PHE A 67 5.00 -0.08 -1.77
CA PHE A 67 3.72 -0.32 -1.15
C PHE A 67 3.39 0.75 -0.10
N GLY A 68 4.33 1.11 0.77
CA GLY A 68 4.16 2.20 1.73
C GLY A 68 3.86 3.53 1.06
N THR A 69 4.57 3.86 -0.02
CA THR A 69 4.36 5.09 -0.80
C THR A 69 2.98 5.11 -1.44
N PHE A 70 2.54 3.99 -2.02
CA PHE A 70 1.20 3.84 -2.58
C PHE A 70 0.11 4.05 -1.52
N ILE A 71 0.24 3.44 -0.33
CA ILE A 71 -0.73 3.59 0.76
C ILE A 71 -0.80 5.05 1.26
N VAL A 72 0.35 5.73 1.40
CA VAL A 72 0.39 7.15 1.76
C VAL A 72 -0.26 8.02 0.68
N ALA A 73 0.01 7.74 -0.60
CA ALA A 73 -0.60 8.46 -1.72
C ALA A 73 -2.12 8.29 -1.76
N CYS A 74 -2.64 7.09 -1.48
CA CYS A 74 -4.06 6.86 -1.28
C CYS A 74 -4.60 7.68 -0.09
N GLY A 75 -3.90 7.72 1.05
CA GLY A 75 -4.31 8.54 2.19
C GLY A 75 -4.41 10.03 1.86
N ALA A 76 -3.46 10.53 1.06
CA ALA A 76 -3.48 11.91 0.59
C ALA A 76 -4.71 12.22 -0.29
N THR A 77 -5.21 11.27 -1.08
CA THR A 77 -6.46 11.47 -1.85
C THR A 77 -7.67 11.68 -0.93
N HIS A 78 -7.78 10.96 0.19
CA HIS A 78 -8.87 11.16 1.16
C HIS A 78 -8.76 12.50 1.91
N MET A 79 -7.53 12.94 2.23
CA MET A 79 -7.33 14.29 2.78
C MET A 79 -7.74 15.38 1.79
N MET A 80 -7.49 15.17 0.50
CA MET A 80 -7.94 16.09 -0.55
C MET A 80 -9.46 16.12 -0.68
N GLU A 81 -10.18 15.00 -0.53
CA GLU A 81 -11.65 14.99 -0.53
C GLU A 81 -12.23 15.84 0.61
N ILE A 82 -11.64 15.74 1.82
CA ILE A 82 -12.01 16.59 2.96
C ILE A 82 -11.76 18.07 2.66
N TRP A 83 -10.59 18.39 2.07
CA TRP A 83 -10.24 19.75 1.67
C TRP A 83 -11.25 20.31 0.64
N ASN A 84 -11.67 19.47 -0.29
CA ASN A 84 -12.55 19.81 -1.41
C ASN A 84 -14.00 20.09 -1.01
N ILE A 85 -14.40 19.74 0.21
CA ILE A 85 -15.67 20.16 0.82
C ILE A 85 -15.72 21.69 0.94
N TRP A 86 -14.60 22.32 1.27
CA TRP A 86 -14.50 23.76 1.55
C TRP A 86 -13.77 24.55 0.45
N HIS A 87 -12.77 23.94 -0.20
CA HIS A 87 -11.93 24.58 -1.21
C HIS A 87 -11.92 23.71 -2.47
N ALA A 88 -12.61 24.16 -3.52
CA ALA A 88 -12.89 23.45 -4.78
C ALA A 88 -11.66 23.22 -5.68
N ASP A 89 -10.53 22.79 -5.13
CA ASP A 89 -9.27 22.58 -5.84
C ASP A 89 -9.24 21.19 -6.52
N TYR A 90 -10.18 20.97 -7.45
CA TYR A 90 -10.34 19.71 -8.17
C TYR A 90 -9.13 19.34 -9.03
N TRP A 91 -8.38 20.31 -9.54
CA TRP A 91 -7.16 20.07 -10.30
C TRP A 91 -6.05 19.46 -9.44
N LEU A 92 -5.91 19.93 -8.20
CA LEU A 92 -4.97 19.36 -7.24
C LEU A 92 -5.41 17.96 -6.82
N ALA A 93 -6.71 17.77 -6.55
CA ALA A 93 -7.26 16.45 -6.22
C ALA A 93 -7.05 15.44 -7.37
N GLY A 94 -7.27 15.87 -8.62
CA GLY A 94 -7.02 15.09 -9.82
C GLY A 94 -5.54 14.75 -10.02
N ALA A 95 -4.64 15.70 -9.78
CA ALA A 95 -3.20 15.46 -9.85
C ALA A 95 -2.74 14.45 -8.80
N VAL A 96 -3.21 14.55 -7.56
CA VAL A 96 -2.91 13.57 -6.50
C VAL A 96 -3.44 12.18 -6.89
N LYS A 97 -4.67 12.08 -7.42
CA LYS A 97 -5.23 10.82 -7.93
C LYS A 97 -4.41 10.24 -9.08
N ALA A 98 -3.92 11.07 -10.00
CA ALA A 98 -3.08 10.64 -11.11
C ALA A 98 -1.72 10.09 -10.62
N VAL A 99 -1.08 10.78 -9.66
CA VAL A 99 0.15 10.30 -9.02
C VAL A 99 -0.10 8.98 -8.29
N THR A 100 -1.20 8.86 -7.56
CA THR A 100 -1.59 7.62 -6.88
C THR A 100 -1.81 6.48 -7.88
N ALA A 101 -2.44 6.75 -9.03
CA ALA A 101 -2.62 5.74 -10.08
C ALA A 101 -1.27 5.28 -10.68
N ILE A 102 -0.38 6.24 -10.98
CA ILE A 102 0.97 5.94 -11.49
C ILE A 102 1.79 5.15 -10.46
N ALA A 103 1.60 5.38 -9.16
CA ALA A 103 2.24 4.58 -8.12
C ALA A 103 1.58 3.19 -7.94
N SER A 104 0.26 3.10 -8.11
CA SER A 104 -0.53 1.88 -7.90
C SER A 104 -0.28 0.82 -8.96
N VAL A 105 -0.34 1.19 -10.24
CA VAL A 105 -0.27 0.22 -11.35
C VAL A 105 1.04 -0.58 -11.34
N PRO A 106 2.23 0.03 -11.21
CA PRO A 106 3.48 -0.72 -11.12
C PRO A 106 3.54 -1.60 -9.88
N THR A 107 3.04 -1.10 -8.74
CA THR A 107 3.01 -1.85 -7.48
C THR A 107 2.14 -3.11 -7.60
N ALA A 108 0.98 -3.00 -8.27
CA ALA A 108 0.10 -4.14 -8.53
C ALA A 108 0.73 -5.18 -9.48
N ILE A 109 1.37 -4.72 -10.56
CA ILE A 109 2.05 -5.61 -11.52
C ILE A 109 3.21 -6.37 -10.83
N LEU A 110 4.05 -5.64 -10.09
CA LEU A 110 5.16 -6.23 -9.35
C LEU A 110 4.67 -7.25 -8.32
N LEU A 111 3.56 -6.97 -7.64
CA LEU A 111 2.93 -7.90 -6.69
C LEU A 111 2.52 -9.20 -7.38
N VAL A 112 1.80 -9.13 -8.50
CA VAL A 112 1.37 -10.33 -9.26
C VAL A 112 2.56 -11.16 -9.72
N GLN A 113 3.67 -10.52 -10.11
CA GLN A 113 4.91 -11.22 -10.48
C GLN A 113 5.65 -11.81 -9.28
N LEU A 114 5.52 -11.22 -8.08
CA LEU A 114 6.19 -11.72 -6.88
C LEU A 114 5.53 -12.98 -6.32
N VAL A 115 4.20 -13.13 -6.45
CA VAL A 115 3.46 -14.30 -5.94
C VAL A 115 4.01 -15.64 -6.45
N PRO A 116 4.21 -15.88 -7.78
CA PRO A 116 4.74 -17.15 -8.27
C PRO A 116 6.21 -17.38 -7.87
N ASN A 117 7.00 -16.33 -7.67
CA ASN A 117 8.38 -16.44 -7.20
C ASN A 117 8.46 -16.89 -5.73
N LEU A 118 7.52 -16.42 -4.89
CA LEU A 118 7.43 -16.84 -3.50
C LEU A 118 6.92 -18.28 -3.38
N THR A 119 5.93 -18.69 -4.17
CA THR A 119 5.42 -20.08 -4.11
C THR A 119 6.44 -21.08 -4.63
N SER A 120 7.17 -20.77 -5.70
CA SER A 120 8.26 -21.63 -6.20
C SER A 120 9.44 -21.72 -5.22
N ALA A 121 9.82 -20.60 -4.57
CA ALA A 121 10.84 -20.62 -3.52
C ALA A 121 10.40 -21.41 -2.28
N LEU A 122 9.13 -21.28 -1.85
CA LEU A 122 8.58 -22.03 -0.72
C LEU A 122 8.45 -23.52 -1.03
N VAL A 123 8.03 -23.89 -2.25
CA VAL A 123 8.01 -25.29 -2.71
C VAL A 123 9.44 -25.86 -2.79
N GLY A 124 10.40 -25.08 -3.30
CA GLY A 124 11.82 -25.46 -3.32
C GLY A 124 12.40 -25.65 -1.92
N ALA A 125 12.11 -24.74 -0.99
CA ALA A 125 12.53 -24.86 0.41
C ALA A 125 11.94 -26.10 1.08
N ASN A 126 10.64 -26.40 0.84
CA ASN A 126 10.00 -27.59 1.38
C ASN A 126 10.59 -28.89 0.78
N CYS A 127 10.97 -28.87 -0.50
CA CYS A 127 11.64 -29.98 -1.16
C CYS A 127 13.05 -30.23 -0.60
N LEU A 128 13.84 -29.18 -0.37
CA LEU A 128 15.16 -29.29 0.25
C LEU A 128 15.08 -29.79 1.69
N VAL A 129 14.12 -29.31 2.48
CA VAL A 129 13.86 -29.79 3.84
C VAL A 129 13.46 -31.27 3.84
N CYS A 130 12.60 -31.69 2.92
CA CYS A 130 12.26 -33.11 2.77
C CYS A 130 13.47 -33.97 2.36
N GLN A 131 14.37 -33.45 1.52
CA GLN A 131 15.55 -34.20 1.08
C GLN A 131 16.60 -34.35 2.19
N GLU A 132 16.85 -33.30 2.98
CA GLU A 132 17.69 -33.37 4.19
C GLU A 132 17.13 -34.35 5.22
N LEU A 133 15.81 -34.30 5.48
CA LEU A 133 15.14 -35.24 6.39
C LEU A 133 15.19 -36.69 5.89
N SER A 134 15.06 -36.90 4.57
CA SER A 134 15.21 -38.22 3.96
C SER A 134 16.65 -38.73 4.04
N PHE A 135 17.64 -37.85 3.97
CA PHE A 135 19.05 -38.21 4.12
C PHE A 135 19.37 -38.59 5.58
N TYR A 136 18.81 -37.84 6.54
CA TYR A 136 18.92 -38.16 7.97
C TYR A 136 18.22 -39.48 8.35
N SER A 137 17.05 -39.79 7.78
CA SER A 137 16.36 -41.06 8.08
C SER A 137 17.11 -42.28 7.55
N VAL A 138 17.71 -42.17 6.36
CA VAL A 138 18.52 -43.25 5.78
C VAL A 138 19.80 -43.46 6.59
N THR A 139 20.54 -42.39 6.94
CA THR A 139 21.76 -42.51 7.74
C THR A 139 21.52 -43.10 9.14
N MET A 140 20.41 -42.76 9.81
CA MET A 140 20.02 -43.38 11.08
C MET A 140 19.61 -44.86 10.93
N SER A 141 18.96 -45.23 9.82
CA SER A 141 18.60 -46.63 9.54
C SER A 141 19.85 -47.52 9.36
N TRP A 142 20.90 -47.01 8.72
CA TRP A 142 22.18 -47.72 8.58
C TRP A 142 22.95 -47.84 9.91
N ALA A 143 22.76 -46.91 10.85
CA ALA A 143 23.39 -46.98 12.17
C ALA A 143 22.82 -48.09 13.05
N HIS A 144 21.52 -48.43 12.89
CA HIS A 144 20.87 -49.52 13.62
C HIS A 144 21.05 -50.90 12.97
N ALA A 145 21.30 -50.98 11.66
CA ALA A 145 21.53 -52.25 10.97
C ALA A 145 22.94 -52.83 11.19
N LYS A 146 23.81 -52.13 11.94
CA LYS A 146 25.20 -52.52 12.23
C LYS A 146 25.46 -52.88 13.71
N SER A 147 24.43 -52.92 14.55
CA SER A 147 24.47 -53.48 15.91
C SER A 147 23.84 -54.87 15.93
#